data_AF-A0A359LKC4-F1
#
_entry.id   AF-A0A359LKC4-F1
#
_cell.length_a   1.000
_cell.length_b   1.000
_cell.length_c   1.000
_cell.angle_alpha   90.00
_cell.angle_beta   90.00
_cell.angle_gamma   90.00
#
_symmetry.space_group_name_H-M   'P 1'
#
loop_
_entity.id
_entity.type
_entity.pdbx_description
1 polymer ?
#
loop_
_entity_poly.entity_id
_entity_poly.type
_entity_poly.pdbx_seq_one_letter_code
_entity_poly.pdbx_strand_id
1 'polypeptide(L)'
;MNIILGFGKTEKDFEKQEMDFVNDYLEEHRPQIGYFNDEYIGKLKKEIEKREKYYKELDEKYQNDKNYPERYSYFNFTILNDIRNIVIIFDFWHTNRNHPFSPDGWALLRQKRILFHFDLF
;
A
#
# COMPACT_ATOMS: atom_id res chain seq x y z
N MET A 1 -8.21 -23.90 9.48
CA MET A 1 -8.27 -22.92 8.38
C MET A 1 -7.79 -21.59 8.94
N ASN A 2 -6.48 -21.35 8.88
CA ASN A 2 -5.87 -20.11 9.39
C ASN A 2 -5.77 -19.13 8.23
N ILE A 3 -6.83 -18.36 8.03
CA ILE A 3 -6.88 -17.27 7.07
C ILE A 3 -6.21 -16.06 7.73
N ILE A 4 -5.11 -15.55 7.16
CA ILE A 4 -4.77 -14.13 7.31
C ILE A 4 -4.81 -13.50 5.92
N LEU A 5 -6.04 -13.42 5.43
CA LEU A 5 -6.55 -12.35 4.58
C LEU A 5 -7.60 -11.64 5.43
N GLY A 6 -7.55 -10.31 5.50
CA GLY A 6 -8.65 -9.54 6.07
C GLY A 6 -9.97 -9.98 5.43
N PHE A 7 -10.94 -10.31 6.28
CA PHE A 7 -12.32 -10.67 5.97
C PHE A 7 -12.82 -10.09 4.62
N GLY A 8 -12.94 -10.95 3.60
CA GLY A 8 -13.68 -10.62 2.38
C GLY A 8 -13.01 -9.64 1.41
N LYS A 9 -11.69 -9.41 1.52
CA LYS A 9 -10.97 -8.45 0.67
C LYS A 9 -10.01 -9.17 -0.29
N THR A 10 -10.29 -9.10 -1.58
CA THR A 10 -9.41 -9.51 -2.69
C THR A 10 -8.12 -8.69 -2.72
N GLU A 11 -7.14 -9.06 -3.55
CA GLU A 11 -5.95 -8.26 -3.83
C GLU A 11 -6.32 -6.78 -4.13
N LYS A 12 -7.42 -6.57 -4.85
CA LYS A 12 -7.97 -5.25 -5.18
C LYS A 12 -8.48 -4.48 -3.98
N ASP A 13 -9.01 -5.16 -2.97
CA ASP A 13 -9.55 -4.49 -1.79
C ASP A 13 -8.43 -4.06 -0.83
N PHE A 14 -7.31 -4.77 -0.82
CA PHE A 14 -6.08 -4.29 -0.19
C PHE A 14 -5.54 -3.05 -0.91
N GLU A 15 -5.40 -3.12 -2.24
CA GLU A 15 -4.98 -1.97 -3.05
C GLU A 15 -5.86 -0.75 -2.78
N LYS A 16 -7.19 -0.95 -2.81
CA LYS A 16 -8.17 0.10 -2.55
C LYS A 16 -8.05 0.66 -1.13
N GLN A 17 -7.89 -0.19 -0.12
CA GLN A 17 -7.75 0.26 1.27
C GLN A 17 -6.54 1.19 1.46
N GLU A 18 -5.40 0.86 0.87
CA GLU A 18 -4.21 1.70 1.01
C GLU A 18 -4.32 3.01 0.21
N MET A 19 -5.01 2.97 -0.94
CA MET A 19 -5.34 4.18 -1.70
C MET A 19 -6.35 5.07 -0.98
N ASP A 20 -7.41 4.50 -0.41
CA ASP A 20 -8.43 5.20 0.37
C ASP A 20 -7.80 5.86 1.60
N PHE A 21 -6.91 5.16 2.32
CA PHE A 21 -6.14 5.72 3.44
C PHE A 21 -5.40 7.00 3.06
N VAL A 22 -4.74 7.01 1.89
CA VAL A 22 -4.03 8.19 1.40
C VAL A 22 -4.98 9.31 1.05
N ASN A 23 -6.09 9.02 0.37
CA ASN A 23 -7.10 10.04 0.07
C ASN A 23 -7.67 10.65 1.35
N ASP A 24 -8.06 9.82 2.31
CA ASP A 24 -8.60 10.27 3.60
C ASP A 24 -7.58 11.14 4.33
N TYR A 25 -6.31 10.72 4.38
CA TYR A 25 -5.24 11.52 4.98
C TYR A 25 -5.10 12.89 4.30
N LEU A 26 -5.12 12.91 2.96
CA LEU A 26 -4.96 14.13 2.18
C LEU A 26 -6.09 15.13 2.46
N GLU A 27 -7.34 14.64 2.51
CA GLU A 27 -8.53 15.44 2.81
C GLU A 27 -8.54 15.94 4.26
N GLU A 28 -8.28 15.07 5.24
CA GLU A 28 -8.30 15.42 6.67
C GLU A 28 -7.23 16.46 7.03
N HIS A 29 -6.08 16.41 6.35
CA HIS A 29 -4.93 17.26 6.66
C HIS A 29 -4.73 18.36 5.61
N ARG A 30 -5.73 18.62 4.75
CA ARG A 30 -5.63 19.56 3.64
C ARG A 30 -5.07 20.93 4.11
N PRO A 31 -3.99 21.42 3.50
CA PRO A 31 -3.36 22.66 3.94
C PRO A 31 -4.28 23.87 3.71
N GLN A 32 -4.44 24.72 4.73
CA GLN A 32 -5.27 25.92 4.65
C GLN A 32 -4.74 26.98 3.67
N ILE A 33 -3.45 26.90 3.32
CA ILE A 33 -2.73 27.92 2.54
C ILE A 33 -2.81 27.64 1.02
N GLY A 34 -3.54 26.60 0.59
CA GLY A 34 -3.78 26.30 -0.84
C GLY A 34 -2.55 25.77 -1.58
N TYR A 35 -1.56 25.24 -0.87
CA TYR A 35 -0.42 24.54 -1.46
C TYR A 35 0.18 23.50 -0.53
N PHE A 36 0.77 22.46 -1.12
CA PHE A 36 1.46 21.38 -0.42
C PHE A 36 2.89 21.80 -0.08
N ASN A 37 3.16 22.04 1.20
CA ASN A 37 4.50 22.36 1.68
C ASN A 37 5.29 21.09 2.08
N ASP A 38 6.61 21.23 2.21
CA ASP A 38 7.49 20.11 2.55
C ASP A 38 7.15 19.45 3.89
N GLU A 39 6.63 20.21 4.85
CA GLU A 39 6.21 19.67 6.14
C GLU A 39 5.03 18.70 5.98
N TYR A 40 4.02 19.10 5.21
CA TYR A 40 2.85 18.30 4.90
C TYR A 40 3.23 17.02 4.14
N ILE A 41 4.01 17.15 3.07
CA ILE A 41 4.51 16.01 2.30
C ILE A 41 5.36 15.09 3.19
N GLY A 42 6.18 15.65 4.07
CA GLY A 42 6.98 14.89 5.02
C GLY A 42 6.13 14.10 6.02
N LYS A 43 5.00 14.64 6.49
CA LYS A 43 4.07 13.93 7.37
C LYS A 43 3.33 12.81 6.62
N LEU A 44 2.79 13.10 5.44
CA LEU A 44 2.17 12.10 4.56
C LEU A 44 3.13 10.94 4.29
N LYS A 45 4.36 11.25 3.87
CA LYS A 45 5.40 10.26 3.61
C LYS A 45 5.64 9.36 4.83
N LYS A 46 5.81 9.94 6.02
CA LYS A 46 6.04 9.18 7.25
C LYS A 46 4.88 8.22 7.56
N GLU A 47 3.64 8.64 7.35
CA GLU A 47 2.49 7.76 7.60
C GLU A 47 2.44 6.60 6.60
N ILE A 48 2.70 6.84 5.32
CA ILE A 48 2.77 5.77 4.33
C ILE A 48 3.97 4.84 4.60
N GLU A 49 5.15 5.37 4.98
CA GLU A 49 6.33 4.58 5.35
C GLU A 49 6.08 3.64 6.54
N LYS A 50 5.35 4.08 7.56
CA LYS A 50 5.00 3.21 8.70
C LYS A 50 4.21 1.98 8.24
N ARG A 51 3.28 2.18 7.31
CA ARG A 51 2.43 1.11 6.76
C ARG A 51 3.23 0.19 5.85
N GLU A 52 4.01 0.76 4.93
CA GLU A 52 4.95 0.00 4.09
C GLU A 52 5.85 -0.89 4.95
N LYS A 53 6.48 -0.31 5.97
CA LYS A 53 7.38 -1.04 6.88
C LYS A 53 6.66 -2.18 7.60
N TYR A 54 5.48 -1.90 8.14
CA TYR A 54 4.65 -2.93 8.78
C TYR A 54 4.36 -4.11 7.86
N TYR A 55 3.95 -3.85 6.62
CA TYR A 55 3.66 -4.93 5.66
C TYR A 55 4.90 -5.68 5.19
N LYS A 56 6.04 -5.01 5.06
CA LYS A 56 7.33 -5.66 4.77
C LYS A 56 7.80 -6.58 5.90
N GLU A 57 7.71 -6.12 7.14
CA GLU A 57 8.02 -6.94 8.31
C GLU A 57 7.10 -8.18 8.39
N LEU A 58 5.83 -8.03 8.01
CA LEU A 58 4.91 -9.15 7.90
C LEU A 58 5.29 -10.12 6.77
N ASP A 59 5.67 -9.64 5.58
CA ASP A 59 6.14 -10.48 4.47
C ASP A 59 7.37 -11.29 4.90
N GLU A 60 8.41 -10.64 5.44
CA GLU A 60 9.62 -11.31 5.93
C GLU A 60 9.31 -12.36 7.00
N LYS A 61 8.40 -12.05 7.92
CA LYS A 61 7.95 -12.99 8.94
C LYS A 61 7.25 -14.18 8.31
N TYR A 62 6.29 -13.94 7.42
CA TYR A 62 5.50 -15.00 6.80
C TYR A 62 6.37 -15.89 5.93
N GLN A 63 7.37 -15.36 5.23
CA GLN A 63 8.27 -16.16 4.42
C GLN A 63 8.96 -17.29 5.20
N ASN A 64 9.26 -17.04 6.48
CA ASN A 64 10.00 -17.96 7.34
C ASN A 64 9.12 -18.80 8.29
N ASP A 65 7.81 -18.50 8.38
CA ASP A 65 6.90 -19.18 9.32
C ASP A 65 6.39 -20.53 8.78
N LYS A 66 6.28 -21.51 9.68
CA LYS A 66 5.65 -22.82 9.41
C LYS A 66 4.12 -22.73 9.44
N ASN A 67 3.56 -21.81 10.22
CA ASN A 67 2.13 -21.52 10.28
C ASN A 67 1.86 -20.21 9.54
N TYR A 68 1.70 -20.31 8.22
CA TYR A 68 1.64 -19.16 7.33
C TYR A 68 0.23 -18.90 6.80
N PRO A 69 -0.08 -17.63 6.47
CA PRO A 69 -1.20 -17.33 5.61
C PRO A 69 -0.93 -17.76 4.17
N GLU A 70 -1.95 -18.35 3.54
CA GLU A 70 -1.87 -18.79 2.15
C GLU A 70 -1.71 -17.62 1.18
N ARG A 71 -2.27 -16.45 1.51
CA ARG A 71 -2.19 -15.25 0.70
C ARG A 71 -1.97 -14.02 1.56
N TYR A 72 -1.14 -13.10 1.10
CA TYR A 72 -0.90 -11.83 1.76
C TYR A 72 -0.35 -10.81 0.76
N SER A 73 -0.31 -9.54 1.15
CA SER A 73 0.11 -8.45 0.26
C SER A 73 0.96 -7.43 1.00
N TYR A 74 1.86 -6.79 0.26
CA TYR A 74 2.62 -5.63 0.71
C TYR A 74 2.73 -4.63 -0.44
N PHE A 75 3.28 -3.45 -0.19
CA PHE A 75 3.54 -2.48 -1.24
C PHE A 75 4.85 -1.73 -1.00
N ASN A 76 5.40 -1.17 -2.07
CA ASN A 76 6.31 -0.03 -2.00
C ASN A 76 5.57 1.19 -2.55
N PHE A 77 6.07 2.39 -2.25
CA PHE A 77 5.48 3.60 -2.79
C PHE A 77 6.53 4.62 -3.25
N THR A 78 6.10 5.56 -4.08
CA THR A 78 6.86 6.74 -4.46
C THR A 78 5.92 7.94 -4.47
N ILE A 79 6.33 9.03 -3.83
CA ILE A 79 5.61 10.31 -3.86
C ILE A 79 6.36 11.25 -4.79
N LEU A 80 5.65 11.79 -5.76
CA LEU A 80 6.07 12.91 -6.58
C LEU A 80 5.12 14.06 -6.26
N ASN A 81 5.66 15.25 -5.98
CA ASN A 81 4.82 16.41 -5.68
C ASN A 81 5.39 17.67 -6.32
N ASP A 82 4.49 18.61 -6.56
CA ASP A 82 4.80 20.02 -6.74
C ASP A 82 3.99 20.84 -5.71
N ILE A 83 3.89 22.14 -5.92
CA ILE A 83 3.19 23.07 -5.02
C ILE A 83 1.68 22.74 -4.92
N ARG A 84 1.07 22.12 -5.94
CA ARG A 84 -0.40 21.95 -6.05
C ARG A 84 -0.84 20.52 -6.36
N ASN A 85 0.09 19.63 -6.68
CA ASN A 85 -0.19 18.29 -7.13
C ASN A 85 0.61 17.30 -6.29
N ILE A 86 -0.05 16.20 -5.95
CA ILE A 86 0.59 15.04 -5.35
C ILE A 86 0.25 13.84 -6.22
N VAL A 87 1.28 13.11 -6.63
CA VAL A 87 1.17 11.85 -7.35
C VAL A 87 1.83 10.77 -6.52
N ILE A 88 1.07 9.74 -6.19
CA ILE A 88 1.54 8.61 -5.38
C ILE A 88 1.45 7.37 -6.22
N ILE A 89 2.59 6.75 -6.46
CA ILE A 89 2.71 5.50 -7.20
C ILE A 89 2.88 4.38 -6.20
N PHE A 90 1.94 3.45 -6.18
CA PHE A 90 2.01 2.22 -5.41
C PHE A 90 2.46 1.06 -6.29
N ASP A 91 3.47 0.33 -5.83
CA ASP A 91 3.88 -0.95 -6.36
C ASP A 91 3.40 -2.04 -5.39
N PHE A 92 2.20 -2.56 -5.63
CA PHE A 92 1.60 -3.63 -4.85
C PHE A 92 2.15 -5.00 -5.25
N TRP A 93 2.38 -5.84 -4.25
CA TRP A 93 2.85 -7.21 -4.38
C TRP A 93 1.90 -8.12 -3.64
N HIS A 94 1.38 -9.11 -4.33
CA HIS A 94 0.44 -10.10 -3.79
C HIS A 94 1.07 -11.48 -3.89
N THR A 95 1.29 -12.10 -2.74
CA THR A 95 1.88 -13.43 -2.64
C THR A 95 0.77 -14.44 -2.39
N ASN A 96 0.78 -15.53 -3.17
CA ASN A 96 -0.03 -16.72 -2.94
C ASN A 96 0.91 -17.93 -2.80
N ARG A 97 0.93 -18.54 -1.61
CA ARG A 97 1.81 -19.68 -1.27
C ARG A 97 1.20 -21.04 -1.59
N ASN A 98 -0.01 -21.06 -2.13
CA ASN A 98 -0.68 -22.27 -2.58
C ASN A 98 -1.19 -22.08 -4.02
N HIS A 99 -0.25 -21.92 -4.94
CA HIS A 99 -0.51 -21.76 -6.35
C HIS A 99 -0.26 -23.08 -7.11
N PRO A 100 -1.31 -23.71 -7.67
CA PRO A 100 -1.20 -25.05 -8.27
C PRO A 100 -0.32 -25.11 -9.51
N PHE A 101 -0.03 -23.96 -10.13
CA PHE A 101 0.83 -23.86 -11.31
C PHE A 101 2.25 -23.39 -11.00
N SER A 102 2.63 -23.20 -9.72
CA SER A 102 4.03 -22.89 -9.38
C SER A 102 4.78 -24.15 -8.92
N PRO A 103 6.01 -24.41 -9.40
CA PRO A 103 6.82 -25.55 -8.98
C PRO A 103 7.13 -25.60 -7.47
N ASP A 104 7.25 -24.45 -6.82
CA ASP A 104 7.49 -24.31 -5.38
C ASP A 104 6.20 -24.06 -4.58
N GLY A 105 5.05 -23.97 -5.27
CA GLY A 105 3.75 -23.62 -4.71
C GLY A 105 3.53 -22.11 -4.55
N TRP A 106 4.50 -21.25 -4.87
CA TRP A 106 4.41 -19.82 -4.64
C TRP A 106 4.19 -19.04 -5.94
N ALA A 107 3.26 -18.10 -5.91
CA ALA A 107 3.05 -17.13 -6.98
C ALA A 107 3.11 -15.72 -6.41
N LEU A 108 3.77 -14.83 -7.16
CA LEU A 108 3.89 -13.43 -6.83
C LEU A 108 3.30 -12.61 -7.98
N LEU A 109 2.28 -11.82 -7.68
CA LEU A 109 1.66 -10.89 -8.62
C LEU A 109 2.04 -9.47 -8.24
N ARG A 110 2.59 -8.71 -9.19
CA ARG A 110 2.89 -7.29 -9.03
C ARG A 110 1.83 -6.46 -9.75
N GLN A 111 1.27 -5.47 -9.07
CA GLN A 111 0.34 -4.51 -9.66
C GLN A 111 0.78 -3.08 -9.35
N LYS A 112 0.72 -2.21 -10.35
CA LYS A 112 0.96 -0.78 -10.16
C LYS A 112 -0.36 -0.04 -10.08
N ARG A 113 -0.46 0.88 -9.12
CA ARG A 113 -1.56 1.83 -9.00
C ARG A 113 -0.99 3.23 -8.85
N ILE A 114 -1.69 4.19 -9.43
CA ILE A 114 -1.30 5.59 -9.36
C ILE A 114 -2.49 6.35 -8.79
N LEU A 115 -2.24 7.09 -7.73
CA LEU A 115 -3.17 8.01 -7.11
C LEU A 115 -2.73 9.43 -7.50
N PHE A 116 -3.62 10.14 -8.15
CA PHE A 116 -3.44 11.56 -8.48
C PHE A 116 -4.32 12.37 -7.54
N HIS A 117 -3.72 13.32 -6.85
CA HIS A 117 -4.44 14.29 -6.04
C HIS A 117 -4.06 15.70 -6.52
N PHE A 118 -5.09 16.45 -6.89
CA PHE A 118 -4.98 17.80 -7.41
C PHE A 118 -5.64 18.75 -6.41
N ASP A 119 -4.91 19.75 -5.94
CA ASP A 119 -5.53 20.85 -5.21
C ASP A 119 -6.13 21.82 -6.23
N LEU A 120 -7.38 21.55 -6.58
CA LEU A 120 -8.20 22.45 -7.39
C LEU A 120 -8.77 23.51 -6.45
N PHE A 121 -8.23 24.73 -6.53
CA PHE A 121 -8.84 25.93 -5.95
C PHE A 121 -10.31 26.06 -6.33
#